data_AF-A0A821RV55-F1
#
_entry.id   AF-A0A821RV55-F1
#
_cell.length_a   1.000
_cell.length_b   1.000
_cell.length_c   1.000
_cell.angle_alpha   90.00
_cell.angle_beta   90.00
_cell.angle_gamma   90.00
#
_symmetry.space_group_name_H-M   'P 1'
#
loop_
_entity.id
_entity.type
_entity.pdbx_description
1 polymer ?
#
loop_
_entity_poly.entity_id
_entity_poly.type
_entity_poly.pdbx_seq_one_letter_code
_entity_poly.pdbx_strand_id
1 'polypeptide(L)'
;MLKDFFYPQLQQFEAYNRATWFQQDGATCHTSNASLEAVNEMFAGKLISRRATINQLKTNICEEMAAIPCAMCQQVITNLRFRFGECLQRNGAHLDDVIFKK
;
A
#
# COMPACT_ATOMS: atom_id res chain seq x y z
N MET A 1 -19.24 -6.69 -7.34
CA MET A 1 -18.20 -5.66 -7.68
C MET A 1 -16.80 -6.19 -7.45
N LEU A 2 -16.37 -6.49 -6.21
CA LEU A 2 -15.02 -7.01 -5.98
C LEU A 2 -14.76 -8.32 -6.74
N LYS A 3 -15.66 -9.29 -6.60
CA LYS A 3 -15.56 -10.61 -7.26
C LYS A 3 -15.87 -10.56 -8.75
N ASP A 4 -16.90 -9.79 -9.14
CA ASP A 4 -17.46 -9.85 -10.50
C ASP A 4 -16.82 -8.86 -11.48
N PHE A 5 -16.08 -7.86 -10.99
CA PHE A 5 -15.51 -6.81 -11.83
C PHE A 5 -14.05 -6.52 -11.47
N PHE A 6 -13.79 -6.09 -10.24
CA PHE A 6 -12.45 -5.61 -9.85
C PHE A 6 -11.39 -6.70 -9.96
N TYR A 7 -11.63 -7.88 -9.40
CA TYR A 7 -10.64 -8.96 -9.41
C TYR A 7 -10.32 -9.48 -10.82
N PRO A 8 -11.30 -9.75 -11.70
CA PRO A 8 -11.03 -10.07 -13.10
C PRO A 8 -10.21 -9.00 -13.84
N GLN A 9 -10.48 -7.71 -13.60
CA GLN A 9 -9.70 -6.61 -14.20
C GLN A 9 -8.28 -6.54 -13.65
N LEU A 10 -8.11 -6.76 -12.34
CA LEU A 10 -6.79 -6.80 -11.72
C LEU A 10 -5.94 -7.97 -12.23
N GLN A 11 -6.52 -9.14 -12.48
CA GLN A 11 -5.79 -10.28 -13.05
C GLN A 11 -5.27 -10.03 -14.46
N GLN A 12 -5.94 -9.16 -15.22
CA GLN A 12 -5.53 -8.76 -16.57
C GLN A 12 -4.50 -7.62 -16.58
N PHE A 13 -4.24 -7.03 -15.42
CA PHE A 13 -3.27 -5.95 -15.30
C PHE A 13 -1.86 -6.51 -15.33
N GLU A 14 -1.06 -6.14 -16.32
CA GLU A 14 0.29 -6.68 -16.55
C GLU A 14 1.22 -6.54 -15.34
N ALA A 15 1.09 -5.46 -14.56
CA ALA A 15 1.89 -5.24 -13.36
C ALA A 15 1.35 -5.95 -12.11
N TYR A 16 0.24 -6.69 -12.20
CA TYR A 16 -0.27 -7.49 -11.08
C TYR A 16 0.69 -8.64 -10.79
N ASN A 17 1.21 -8.68 -9.57
CA ASN A 17 2.12 -9.71 -9.13
C ASN A 17 2.05 -9.88 -7.59
N ARG A 18 2.85 -10.79 -7.06
CA ARG A 18 2.93 -11.06 -5.61
C ARG A 18 3.42 -9.89 -4.77
N ALA A 19 3.88 -8.78 -5.32
CA ALA A 19 4.23 -7.56 -4.60
C ALA A 19 3.16 -6.47 -4.72
N THR A 20 2.02 -6.74 -5.38
CA THR A 20 0.92 -5.79 -5.49
C THR A 20 0.22 -5.59 -4.15
N TRP A 21 0.07 -4.32 -3.77
CA TRP A 21 -0.62 -3.86 -2.57
C TRP A 21 -1.99 -3.28 -2.94
N PHE A 22 -3.03 -3.64 -2.17
CA PHE A 22 -4.38 -3.09 -2.33
C PHE A 22 -4.77 -2.32 -1.07
N GLN A 23 -5.16 -1.05 -1.24
CA GLN A 23 -5.54 -0.15 -0.16
C GLN A 23 -6.98 0.35 -0.40
N GLN A 24 -7.82 0.28 0.64
CA GLN A 24 -9.17 0.84 0.65
C GLN A 24 -9.28 1.90 1.75
N ASP A 25 -10.24 2.81 1.60
CA ASP A 25 -10.62 3.73 2.66
C ASP A 25 -11.56 3.05 3.69
N GLY A 26 -11.81 3.75 4.80
CA GLY A 26 -12.53 3.21 5.94
C GLY A 26 -14.05 3.17 5.79
N ALA A 27 -14.62 3.28 4.58
CA ALA A 27 -16.06 3.32 4.40
C ALA A 27 -16.73 2.02 4.86
N THR A 28 -17.96 2.12 5.38
CA THR A 28 -18.69 0.97 5.97
C THR A 28 -18.84 -0.20 5.01
N CYS A 29 -19.08 0.07 3.71
CA CYS A 29 -19.18 -0.98 2.70
C CYS A 29 -17.84 -1.70 2.45
N HIS A 30 -16.69 -1.03 2.60
CA HIS A 30 -15.36 -1.62 2.42
C HIS A 30 -14.88 -2.40 3.65
N THR A 31 -15.42 -2.09 4.82
CA THR A 31 -15.11 -2.81 6.08
C THR A 31 -16.16 -3.85 6.48
N SER A 32 -17.16 -4.12 5.63
CA SER A 32 -18.15 -5.17 5.89
C SER A 32 -17.52 -6.57 5.90
N ASN A 33 -18.10 -7.53 6.63
CA ASN A 33 -17.56 -8.90 6.70
C ASN A 33 -17.48 -9.54 5.31
N ALA A 34 -18.52 -9.36 4.49
CA ALA A 34 -18.56 -9.87 3.11
C ALA A 34 -17.46 -9.26 2.22
N SER A 35 -17.17 -7.96 2.38
CA SER A 35 -16.09 -7.30 1.65
C SER A 35 -14.72 -7.79 2.12
N LEU A 36 -14.50 -7.91 3.43
CA LEU A 36 -13.24 -8.39 3.99
C LEU A 36 -12.95 -9.85 3.64
N GLU A 37 -13.98 -10.70 3.64
CA GLU A 37 -13.86 -12.10 3.19
C GLU A 37 -13.43 -12.17 1.72
N ALA A 38 -14.10 -11.40 0.84
CA ALA A 38 -13.73 -11.33 -0.56
C ALA A 38 -12.30 -10.82 -0.78
N VAL A 39 -11.88 -9.77 -0.07
CA VAL A 39 -10.51 -9.23 -0.18
C VAL A 39 -9.48 -10.22 0.38
N ASN A 40 -9.78 -10.91 1.48
CA ASN A 40 -8.88 -11.91 2.05
C ASN A 40 -8.68 -13.11 1.11
N GLU A 41 -9.73 -13.57 0.42
CA GLU A 41 -9.63 -14.59 -0.62
C GLU A 41 -8.73 -14.13 -1.79
N MET A 42 -8.89 -12.88 -2.23
CA MET A 42 -8.14 -12.33 -3.36
C MET A 42 -6.66 -12.05 -3.04
N PHE A 43 -6.38 -11.66 -1.79
CA PHE A 43 -5.07 -11.23 -1.31
C PHE A 43 -4.66 -12.04 -0.07
N ALA A 44 -4.62 -13.36 -0.22
CA ALA A 44 -4.36 -14.30 0.87
C ALA A 44 -3.15 -13.91 1.73
N GLY A 45 -3.40 -13.66 3.02
CA GLY A 45 -2.38 -13.28 4.00
C GLY A 45 -2.01 -11.80 4.03
N LYS A 46 -2.54 -10.97 3.12
CA LYS A 46 -2.17 -9.55 2.98
C LYS A 46 -3.26 -8.57 3.36
N LEU A 47 -4.24 -9.04 4.13
CA LEU A 47 -5.30 -8.19 4.65
C LEU A 47 -4.85 -7.53 5.96
N ILE A 48 -4.68 -6.20 5.94
CA ILE A 48 -4.50 -5.39 7.16
C ILE A 48 -5.81 -4.65 7.42
N SER A 49 -6.59 -5.12 8.40
CA SER A 49 -7.90 -4.54 8.73
C SER A 49 -8.14 -4.51 10.24
N ARG A 50 -8.79 -3.44 10.73
CA ARG A 50 -9.20 -3.31 12.14
C ARG A 50 -10.21 -4.37 12.59
N ARG A 51 -10.86 -5.06 11.65
CA ARG A 51 -11.81 -6.15 11.94
C ARG A 51 -11.18 -7.55 11.87
N ALA A 52 -9.91 -7.67 11.49
CA ALA A 52 -9.17 -8.90 11.69
C ALA A 52 -8.89 -9.12 13.20
N THR A 53 -8.56 -10.35 13.60
CA THR A 53 -8.15 -10.58 14.99
C THR A 53 -6.88 -9.76 15.29
N ILE A 54 -6.71 -9.31 16.54
CA ILE A 54 -5.54 -8.53 16.94
C ILE A 54 -4.24 -9.29 16.64
N ASN A 55 -4.24 -10.62 16.81
CA ASN A 55 -3.08 -11.45 16.52
C ASN A 55 -2.78 -11.48 15.02
N GLN A 56 -3.79 -11.68 14.16
CA GLN A 56 -3.60 -11.67 12.71
C GLN A 56 -3.09 -10.31 12.23
N LEU A 57 -3.66 -9.22 12.75
CA LEU A 57 -3.24 -7.87 12.40
C LEU A 57 -1.77 -7.62 12.78
N LYS A 58 -1.37 -8.04 13.99
CA LYS A 58 0.02 -7.94 14.44
C LYS A 58 0.97 -8.76 13.57
N THR A 59 0.61 -10.01 13.27
CA THR A 59 1.42 -10.88 12.40
C THR A 59 1.62 -10.24 11.04
N ASN A 60 0.54 -9.81 10.38
CA ASN A 60 0.62 -9.21 9.05
C ASN A 60 1.47 -7.93 9.07
N ILE A 61 1.29 -7.04 10.05
CA ILE A 61 2.12 -5.83 10.16
C ILE A 61 3.60 -6.19 10.30
N CYS A 62 3.94 -7.16 11.15
CA CYS A 62 5.33 -7.57 11.35
C CYS A 62 5.94 -8.21 10.10
N GLU A 63 5.20 -9.10 9.43
CA GLU A 63 5.64 -9.73 8.19
C GLU A 63 5.86 -8.69 7.09
N GLU A 64 4.96 -7.72 6.95
CA GLU A 64 5.11 -6.65 5.98
C GLU A 64 6.28 -5.72 6.28
N MET A 65 6.46 -5.33 7.55
CA MET A 65 7.63 -4.56 7.94
C MET A 65 8.94 -5.31 7.65
N ALA A 66 8.97 -6.63 7.85
CA ALA A 66 10.13 -7.45 7.56
C ALA A 66 10.38 -7.64 6.05
N ALA A 67 9.32 -7.60 5.24
CA ALA A 67 9.41 -7.73 3.79
C ALA A 67 9.91 -6.47 3.08
N ILE A 68 9.89 -5.30 3.74
CA ILE A 68 10.41 -4.05 3.17
C ILE A 68 11.92 -4.16 2.91
N PRO A 69 12.38 -4.11 1.64
CA PRO A 69 13.80 -4.25 1.35
C PRO A 69 14.63 -3.08 1.90
N CYS A 70 15.82 -3.35 2.41
CA CYS A 70 16.76 -2.28 2.82
C CYS A 70 17.01 -1.26 1.71
N ALA A 71 17.04 -1.68 0.45
CA ALA A 71 17.19 -0.80 -0.71
C ALA A 71 16.05 0.24 -0.80
N MET A 72 14.81 -0.15 -0.49
CA MET A 72 13.68 0.77 -0.46
C MET A 72 13.83 1.81 0.66
N CYS A 73 14.22 1.39 1.87
CA CYS A 73 14.52 2.31 2.96
C CYS A 73 15.65 3.29 2.60
N GLN A 74 16.70 2.80 1.96
CA GLN A 74 17.81 3.63 1.48
C GLN A 74 17.34 4.65 0.44
N GLN A 75 16.51 4.24 -0.52
CA GLN A 75 15.93 5.14 -1.52
C GLN A 75 15.08 6.24 -0.88
N VAL A 76 14.26 5.90 0.13
CA VAL A 76 13.46 6.88 0.89
C VAL A 76 14.37 7.91 1.58
N ILE A 77 15.42 7.48 2.27
CA ILE A 77 16.36 8.39 2.93
C ILE A 77 17.10 9.28 1.91
N THR A 78 17.50 8.72 0.77
CA THR A 78 18.12 9.48 -0.31
C THR A 78 17.17 10.54 -0.87
N ASN A 79 15.92 10.16 -1.15
CA ASN A 79 14.90 11.09 -1.63
C ASN A 79 14.60 12.20 -0.62
N LEU A 80 14.58 11.88 0.68
CA LEU A 80 14.39 12.86 1.73
C LEU A 80 15.52 13.92 1.75
N ARG A 81 16.78 13.48 1.64
CA ARG A 81 17.94 14.40 1.59
C ARG A 81 17.86 15.34 0.40
N PHE A 82 17.51 14.82 -0.78
CA PHE A 82 17.32 15.62 -1.98
C PHE A 82 16.27 16.72 -1.77
N ARG A 83 15.12 16.35 -1.20
CA ARG A 83 14.01 17.28 -0.92
C ARG A 83 14.35 18.36 0.11
N PHE A 84 15.16 18.04 1.11
CA PHE A 84 15.67 19.07 2.01
C PHE A 84 16.56 20.07 1.28
N GLY A 85 17.39 19.61 0.34
CA GLY A 85 18.15 20.50 -0.54
C GLY A 85 17.25 21.43 -1.36
N GLU A 86 16.21 20.88 -1.99
CA GLU A 86 15.23 21.68 -2.75
C GLU A 86 14.50 22.70 -1.87
N CYS A 87 14.05 22.29 -0.68
CA CYS A 87 13.39 23.18 0.28
C CYS A 87 14.28 24.37 0.67
N LEU A 88 15.57 24.11 0.94
CA LEU A 88 16.55 25.16 1.26
C LEU A 88 16.76 26.12 0.08
N GLN A 89 16.94 25.58 -1.13
CA GLN A 89 17.10 26.39 -2.36
C GLN A 89 15.88 27.28 -2.63
N ARG A 90 14.69 26.80 -2.23
CA ARG A 90 13.41 27.49 -2.39
C ARG A 90 13.03 28.34 -1.18
N ASN A 91 13.93 28.54 -0.23
CA ASN A 91 13.68 29.31 0.99
C ASN A 91 12.40 28.87 1.73
N GLY A 92 12.15 27.56 1.79
CA GLY A 92 10.99 26.97 2.48
C GLY A 92 9.70 26.86 1.68
N ALA A 93 9.67 27.21 0.40
CA ALA A 93 8.48 27.03 -0.43
C ALA A 93 8.17 25.54 -0.72
N HIS A 94 6.96 25.27 -1.21
CA HIS A 94 6.54 23.92 -1.57
C HIS A 94 7.45 23.28 -2.64
N LEU A 95 7.61 21.95 -2.52
CA LEU A 95 8.30 21.11 -3.49
C LEU A 95 7.41 20.93 -4.73
N ASP A 96 8.00 20.90 -5.92
CA ASP A 96 7.26 20.58 -7.16
C ASP A 96 6.78 19.12 -7.15
N ASP A 97 5.75 18.83 -7.95
CA ASP A 97 4.91 17.63 -7.89
C ASP A 97 5.64 16.32 -7.57
N VAL A 98 5.24 15.76 -6.42
CA VAL A 98 5.61 14.45 -5.91
C VAL A 98 4.65 13.42 -6.49
N ILE A 99 4.68 13.19 -7.79
CA ILE A 99 4.05 11.99 -8.37
C ILE A 99 5.03 11.41 -9.38
N PHE A 100 5.55 10.23 -9.02
CA PHE A 100 6.43 9.34 -9.78
C PHE A 100 6.70 9.78 -11.22
N LYS A 101 7.91 10.31 -11.47
CA LYS A 101 8.39 10.47 -12.85
C LYS A 101 8.37 9.08 -13.52
N LYS A 102 7.80 9.02 -14.73
CA LYS A 102 7.75 7.83 -15.60
C LYS A 102 9.13 7.21 -15.79
#